data_AF-A0A2E3Q2W4-F1
#
_entry.id   AF-A0A2E3Q2W4-F1
#
_cell.length_a   1.000
_cell.length_b   1.000
_cell.length_c   1.000
_cell.angle_alpha   90.00
_cell.angle_beta   90.00
_cell.angle_gamma   90.00
#
_symmetry.space_group_name_H-M   'P 1'
#
loop_
_entity.id
_entity.type
_entity.pdbx_description
1 polymer ?
#
loop_
_entity_poly.entity_id
_entity_poly.type
_entity_poly.pdbx_seq_one_letter_code
_entity_poly.pdbx_strand_id
1 'polypeptide(L)'
;MNESTPNRSWMFATLLVVAIAPSIGSLAGLWIWPGATGSTVYAICKTVLYGIPALVAWRTISRRDLQSGWRSGTTPGAILLGLLSGLLIGGLIVLVWFAGFRDTVETEGLLGVMMESGLDQAARFWVFASWLTIGNSLLEEFVFRWFVDSRLRVLGLPFIIAIPISALIFTIHHVIVLAAFFDLRIVLIGSAGVFIGGLIWSATLRFTSSVIPGWISHALVDLAIVIIGASMLGFI
;
A
#
# COMPACT_ATOMS: atom_id res chain seq x y z
N MET A 1 -26.90 -26.65 0.91
CA MET A 1 -26.09 -25.98 1.95
C MET A 1 -26.68 -24.59 2.09
N ASN A 2 -27.16 -24.21 3.27
CA ASN A 2 -27.84 -22.93 3.49
C ASN A 2 -26.92 -21.77 3.07
N GLU A 3 -27.33 -21.00 2.06
CA GLU A 3 -26.73 -19.71 1.76
C GLU A 3 -27.11 -18.76 2.90
N SER A 4 -26.34 -18.78 3.99
CA SER A 4 -26.46 -17.78 5.04
C SER A 4 -26.17 -16.43 4.42
N THR A 5 -27.16 -15.54 4.41
CA THR A 5 -26.96 -14.12 4.06
C THR A 5 -25.73 -13.59 4.79
N PRO A 6 -24.78 -12.92 4.10
CA PRO A 6 -23.58 -12.41 4.73
C PRO A 6 -23.94 -11.55 5.93
N ASN A 7 -23.40 -11.88 7.12
CA ASN A 7 -23.65 -11.12 8.34
C ASN A 7 -23.11 -9.70 8.15
N ARG A 8 -23.99 -8.75 7.81
CA ARG A 8 -23.65 -7.35 7.52
C ARG A 8 -22.89 -6.69 8.67
N SER A 9 -23.25 -7.00 9.92
CA SER A 9 -22.58 -6.46 11.10
C SER A 9 -21.13 -6.93 11.20
N TRP A 10 -20.86 -8.22 10.93
CA TRP A 10 -19.50 -8.75 10.90
C TRP A 10 -18.67 -8.14 9.75
N MET A 11 -19.29 -7.96 8.59
CA MET A 11 -18.65 -7.30 7.44
C MET A 11 -18.25 -5.86 7.73
N PHE A 12 -19.17 -5.10 8.33
CA PHE A 12 -18.91 -3.72 8.71
C PHE A 12 -17.83 -3.63 9.79
N ALA A 13 -17.90 -4.48 10.83
CA ALA A 13 -16.91 -4.51 11.90
C ALA A 13 -15.51 -4.83 11.38
N THR A 14 -15.36 -5.86 10.54
CA THR A 14 -14.06 -6.23 9.95
C THR A 14 -13.53 -5.15 9.00
N LEU A 15 -14.39 -4.52 8.19
CA LEU A 15 -14.01 -3.38 7.35
C LEU A 15 -13.51 -2.21 8.19
N LEU A 16 -14.23 -1.83 9.24
CA LEU A 16 -13.87 -0.71 10.10
C LEU A 16 -12.52 -0.94 10.77
N VAL A 17 -12.32 -2.12 11.37
CA VAL A 17 -11.06 -2.48 12.05
C VAL A 17 -9.88 -2.45 11.09
N VAL A 18 -10.01 -3.05 9.91
CA VAL A 18 -8.96 -3.07 8.88
C VAL A 18 -8.66 -1.66 8.35
N ALA A 19 -9.70 -0.83 8.16
CA ALA A 19 -9.55 0.53 7.63
C ALA A 19 -8.78 1.47 8.57
N ILE A 20 -8.97 1.34 9.89
CA ILE A 20 -8.35 2.24 10.88
C ILE A 20 -7.00 1.72 11.41
N ALA A 21 -6.76 0.41 11.36
CA ALA A 21 -5.55 -0.21 11.89
C ALA A 21 -4.23 0.44 11.40
N PRO A 22 -4.01 0.71 10.10
CA PRO A 22 -2.73 1.25 9.64
C PRO A 22 -2.52 2.69 10.12
N SER A 23 -3.59 3.47 10.27
CA SER A 23 -3.54 4.83 10.81
C SER A 23 -3.20 4.83 12.30
N ILE A 24 -3.81 3.94 13.08
CA ILE A 24 -3.49 3.79 14.52
C ILE A 24 -2.04 3.35 14.68
N GLY A 25 -1.61 2.35 13.91
CA GLY A 25 -0.25 1.82 13.98
C GLY A 25 0.79 2.89 13.64
N SER A 26 0.62 3.59 12.52
CA SER A 26 1.55 4.66 12.09
C SER A 26 1.58 5.83 13.08
N LEU A 27 0.42 6.27 13.59
CA LEU A 27 0.35 7.34 14.58
C LEU A 27 1.03 6.94 15.90
N ALA A 28 0.79 5.72 16.39
CA ALA A 28 1.42 5.22 17.61
C ALA A 28 2.94 5.10 17.46
N GLY A 29 3.40 4.53 16.33
CA GLY A 29 4.81 4.27 16.06
C GLY A 29 5.64 5.52 15.77
N LEU A 30 5.06 6.53 15.12
CA LEU A 30 5.81 7.70 14.64
C LEU A 30 5.58 8.96 15.48
N TRP A 31 4.42 9.11 16.13
CA TRP A 31 4.05 10.38 16.77
C TRP A 31 3.80 10.30 18.27
N ILE A 32 3.12 9.26 18.74
CA ILE A 32 2.65 9.21 20.14
C ILE A 32 3.66 8.50 21.05
N TRP A 33 4.11 7.31 20.67
CA TRP A 33 5.04 6.49 21.47
C TRP A 33 6.22 5.96 20.64
N PRO A 34 7.05 6.82 20.03
CA PRO A 34 8.24 6.34 19.32
C PRO A 34 9.11 5.42 20.20
N GLY A 35 9.66 4.37 19.59
CA GLY A 35 10.42 3.32 20.28
C GLY A 35 9.64 2.02 20.45
N ALA A 36 10.02 1.20 21.43
CA ALA A 36 9.54 -0.18 21.55
C ALA A 36 8.02 -0.31 21.68
N THR A 37 7.38 0.58 22.43
CA THR A 37 5.92 0.58 22.64
C THR A 37 5.18 0.88 21.34
N GLY A 38 5.50 1.97 20.65
CA GLY A 38 4.89 2.33 19.37
C GLY A 38 5.15 1.27 18.30
N SER A 39 6.36 0.72 18.22
CA SER A 39 6.70 -0.38 17.31
C SER A 39 5.87 -1.64 17.57
N THR A 40 5.58 -1.94 18.84
CA THR A 40 4.72 -3.07 19.21
C THR A 40 3.28 -2.83 18.76
N VAL A 41 2.73 -1.63 18.98
CA VAL A 41 1.39 -1.26 18.51
C VAL A 41 1.33 -1.30 16.97
N TYR A 42 2.32 -0.76 16.29
CA TYR A 42 2.44 -0.80 14.83
C TYR A 42 2.42 -2.25 14.32
N ALA A 43 3.20 -3.15 14.94
CA ALA A 43 3.23 -4.56 14.57
C ALA A 43 1.87 -5.25 14.75
N ILE A 44 1.18 -5.02 15.88
CA ILE A 44 -0.18 -5.53 16.13
C ILE A 44 -1.13 -5.02 15.05
N CYS A 45 -1.10 -3.73 14.74
CA CYS A 45 -1.93 -3.12 13.71
C CYS A 45 -1.66 -3.71 12.31
N LYS A 46 -0.39 -3.96 11.94
CA LYS A 46 -0.05 -4.65 10.68
C LYS A 46 -0.51 -6.11 10.68
N THR A 47 -0.42 -6.82 11.81
CA THR A 47 -0.97 -8.18 11.95
C THR A 47 -2.49 -8.19 11.75
N VAL A 48 -3.21 -7.19 12.30
CA VAL A 48 -4.65 -7.04 12.09
C VAL A 48 -4.98 -6.69 10.64
N LEU A 49 -4.24 -5.73 10.05
CA LEU A 49 -4.39 -5.26 8.67
C LEU A 49 -4.32 -6.41 7.67
N TYR A 50 -3.35 -7.32 7.82
CA TYR A 50 -3.15 -8.44 6.89
C TYR A 50 -3.88 -9.72 7.32
N GLY A 51 -3.93 -9.99 8.62
CA GLY A 51 -4.48 -11.22 9.18
C GLY A 51 -5.99 -11.34 9.01
N ILE A 52 -6.75 -10.25 9.18
CA ILE A 52 -8.21 -10.29 8.98
C ILE A 52 -8.56 -10.59 7.52
N PRO A 53 -8.06 -9.84 6.51
CA PRO A 53 -8.31 -10.16 5.11
C PRO A 53 -7.86 -11.57 4.71
N ALA A 54 -6.70 -12.03 5.20
CA ALA A 54 -6.23 -13.39 4.96
C ALA A 54 -7.18 -14.46 5.53
N LEU A 55 -7.66 -14.27 6.76
CA LEU A 55 -8.63 -15.18 7.40
C LEU A 55 -9.96 -15.20 6.63
N VAL A 56 -10.43 -14.04 6.17
CA VAL A 56 -11.62 -13.96 5.34
C VAL A 56 -11.42 -14.72 4.04
N ALA A 57 -10.32 -14.46 3.34
CA ALA A 57 -10.00 -15.11 2.08
C ALA A 57 -9.91 -16.63 2.20
N TRP A 58 -9.27 -17.12 3.27
CA TRP A 58 -9.20 -18.55 3.59
C TRP A 58 -10.58 -19.20 3.77
N ARG A 59 -11.54 -18.46 4.34
CA ARG A 59 -12.90 -18.96 4.59
C ARG A 59 -13.84 -18.84 3.39
N THR A 60 -13.60 -17.86 2.50
CA THR A 60 -14.58 -17.51 1.47
C THR A 60 -14.15 -17.82 0.04
N ILE A 61 -12.84 -17.89 -0.24
CA ILE A 61 -12.35 -18.11 -1.60
C ILE A 61 -12.02 -19.60 -1.78
N SER A 62 -12.63 -20.23 -2.78
CA SER A 62 -12.25 -21.60 -3.14
C SER A 62 -10.88 -21.62 -3.82
N ARG A 63 -10.17 -22.76 -3.75
CA ARG A 63 -8.89 -22.92 -4.48
C ARG A 63 -9.04 -22.68 -5.99
N ARG A 64 -10.20 -23.00 -6.56
CA ARG A 64 -10.50 -22.80 -7.99
C ARG A 64 -10.63 -21.31 -8.33
N ASP A 65 -11.24 -20.53 -7.44
CA ASP A 65 -11.41 -19.08 -7.63
C ASP A 65 -10.08 -18.33 -7.44
N LEU A 66 -9.22 -18.79 -6.53
CA LEU A 66 -7.85 -18.28 -6.42
C LEU A 66 -7.07 -18.50 -7.72
N GLN A 67 -7.13 -19.72 -8.27
CA GLN A 67 -6.45 -20.05 -9.52
C GLN A 67 -7.00 -19.27 -10.71
N SER A 68 -8.31 -19.04 -10.78
CA SER A 68 -8.91 -18.26 -11.87
C SER A 68 -8.53 -16.78 -11.79
N GLY A 69 -8.57 -16.17 -10.59
CA GLY A 69 -8.15 -14.77 -10.37
C GLY A 69 -6.66 -14.53 -10.63
N TRP A 70 -5.82 -15.54 -10.35
CA TRP A 70 -4.42 -15.50 -10.74
C TRP A 70 -4.28 -15.54 -12.27
N ARG A 71 -4.93 -16.50 -12.94
CA ARG A 71 -4.87 -16.66 -14.41
C ARG A 71 -5.37 -15.44 -15.17
N SER A 72 -6.45 -14.80 -14.72
CA SER A 72 -6.96 -13.57 -15.34
C SER A 72 -5.98 -12.40 -15.19
N GLY A 73 -5.28 -12.33 -14.05
CA GLY A 73 -4.28 -11.31 -13.76
C GLY A 73 -2.96 -11.46 -14.49
N THR A 74 -2.63 -12.67 -14.94
CA THR A 74 -1.35 -12.98 -15.60
C THR A 74 -1.44 -13.03 -17.13
N THR A 75 -2.50 -12.47 -17.73
CA THR A 75 -2.55 -12.34 -19.20
C THR A 75 -1.51 -11.32 -19.67
N PRO A 76 -0.91 -11.47 -20.87
CA PRO A 76 0.12 -10.54 -21.35
C PRO A 76 -0.32 -9.08 -21.37
N GLY A 77 -1.58 -8.80 -21.74
CA GLY A 77 -2.14 -7.45 -21.73
C GLY A 77 -2.30 -6.87 -20.32
N ALA A 78 -2.71 -7.70 -19.35
CA ALA A 78 -2.83 -7.28 -17.96
C ALA A 78 -1.46 -7.00 -17.34
N ILE A 79 -0.47 -7.87 -17.58
CA ILE A 79 0.92 -7.66 -17.16
C ILE A 79 1.49 -6.38 -17.80
N LEU A 80 1.27 -6.19 -19.10
CA LEU A 80 1.74 -4.99 -19.81
C LEU A 80 1.11 -3.71 -19.24
N LEU A 81 -0.17 -3.72 -18.90
CA LEU A 81 -0.83 -2.59 -18.24
C LEU A 81 -0.17 -2.23 -16.90
N GLY A 82 0.10 -3.24 -16.07
CA GLY A 82 0.79 -3.05 -14.79
C GLY A 82 2.21 -2.51 -14.96
N LEU A 83 2.98 -3.08 -15.89
CA LEU A 83 4.34 -2.64 -16.21
C LEU A 83 4.36 -1.20 -16.73
N LEU A 84 3.54 -0.87 -17.73
CA LEU A 84 3.55 0.47 -18.34
C LEU A 84 3.11 1.54 -17.34
N SER A 85 2.06 1.28 -16.55
CA SER A 85 1.61 2.24 -15.53
C SER A 85 2.65 2.41 -14.42
N GLY A 86 3.25 1.32 -13.94
CA GLY A 86 4.31 1.36 -12.93
C GLY A 86 5.57 2.07 -13.41
N LEU A 87 6.05 1.76 -14.61
CA LEU A 87 7.22 2.43 -15.21
C LEU A 87 6.96 3.91 -15.47
N LEU A 88 5.74 4.27 -15.90
CA LEU A 88 5.38 5.67 -16.12
C LEU A 88 5.35 6.45 -14.79
N ILE A 89 4.67 5.94 -13.77
CA ILE A 89 4.54 6.62 -12.47
C ILE A 89 5.89 6.63 -11.73
N GLY A 90 6.51 5.46 -11.59
CA GLY A 90 7.80 5.31 -10.91
C GLY A 90 8.92 6.07 -11.64
N GLY A 91 8.95 6.00 -12.98
CA GLY A 91 9.89 6.76 -13.79
C GLY A 91 9.72 8.27 -13.63
N LEU A 92 8.48 8.77 -13.57
CA LEU A 92 8.21 10.18 -13.29
C LEU A 92 8.70 10.59 -11.89
N ILE A 93 8.48 9.76 -10.87
CA ILE A 93 8.95 10.02 -9.50
C ILE A 93 10.49 10.15 -9.48
N VAL A 94 11.20 9.17 -10.04
CA VAL A 94 12.68 9.18 -10.13
C VAL A 94 13.15 10.40 -10.93
N LEU A 95 12.54 10.66 -12.09
CA LEU A 95 12.92 11.78 -12.95
C LEU A 95 12.76 13.11 -12.22
N VAL A 96 11.61 13.37 -11.61
CA VAL A 96 11.35 14.62 -10.88
C VAL A 96 12.33 14.78 -9.72
N TRP A 97 12.59 13.72 -8.97
CA TRP A 97 13.56 13.73 -7.87
C TRP A 97 14.95 14.17 -8.33
N PHE A 98 15.51 13.49 -9.34
CA PHE A 98 16.87 13.78 -9.84
C PHE A 98 16.96 15.01 -10.74
N ALA A 99 15.86 15.54 -11.26
CA ALA A 99 15.82 16.80 -12.01
C ALA A 99 15.93 18.06 -11.13
N GLY A 100 16.24 17.90 -9.83
CA GLY A 100 16.50 19.00 -8.90
C GLY A 100 15.46 19.12 -7.77
N PHE A 101 14.39 18.31 -7.76
CA PHE A 101 13.43 18.34 -6.66
C PHE A 101 14.07 17.90 -5.34
N ARG A 102 15.04 16.97 -5.38
CA ARG A 102 15.81 16.53 -4.20
C ARG A 102 16.47 17.68 -3.43
N ASP A 103 16.91 18.73 -4.13
CA ASP A 103 17.62 19.86 -3.53
C ASP A 103 16.66 20.80 -2.77
N THR A 104 15.34 20.54 -2.84
CA THR A 104 14.29 21.33 -2.20
C THR A 104 13.66 20.63 -0.99
N VAL A 105 14.07 19.38 -0.71
CA VAL A 105 13.47 18.52 0.32
C VAL A 105 14.48 18.31 1.45
N GLU A 106 14.10 18.68 2.68
CA GLU A 106 14.84 18.32 3.89
C GLU A 106 14.72 16.79 4.09
N THR A 107 15.84 16.10 4.21
CA THR A 107 15.89 14.63 4.29
C THR A 107 16.62 14.10 5.52
N GLU A 108 17.20 14.99 6.32
CA GLU A 108 18.05 14.74 7.47
C GLU A 108 17.32 13.88 8.52
N GLY A 109 16.05 14.21 8.80
CA GLY A 109 15.22 13.45 9.73
C GLY A 109 14.93 12.02 9.26
N LEU A 110 14.62 11.85 7.97
CA LEU A 110 14.40 10.52 7.39
C LEU A 110 15.69 9.70 7.38
N LEU A 111 16.81 10.29 6.97
CA LEU A 111 18.12 9.66 6.98
C LEU A 111 18.52 9.20 8.39
N GLY A 112 18.32 10.04 9.41
CA GLY A 112 18.57 9.69 10.80
C GLY A 112 17.81 8.42 11.22
N VAL A 113 16.51 8.36 10.93
CA VAL A 113 15.68 7.19 11.27
C VAL A 113 16.07 5.94 10.48
N MET A 114 16.47 6.09 9.21
CA MET A 114 16.99 4.97 8.42
C MET A 114 18.27 4.40 9.03
N MET A 115 19.21 5.26 9.42
CA MET A 115 20.48 4.87 10.04
C MET A 115 20.27 4.23 11.42
N GLU A 116 19.42 4.81 12.27
CA GLU A 116 19.07 4.23 13.58
C GLU A 116 18.40 2.86 13.46
N SER A 117 17.64 2.65 12.39
CA SER A 117 17.03 1.35 12.04
C SER A 117 18.02 0.36 11.43
N GLY A 118 19.29 0.75 11.23
CA GLY A 118 20.33 -0.07 10.63
C GLY A 118 20.17 -0.28 9.12
N LEU A 119 19.42 0.60 8.44
CA LEU A 119 19.25 0.57 6.98
C LEU A 119 20.44 1.20 6.23
N ASP A 120 21.42 1.75 6.95
CA ASP A 120 22.74 2.11 6.45
C ASP A 120 23.62 0.90 6.11
N GLN A 121 23.21 -0.31 6.52
CA GLN A 121 23.81 -1.57 6.09
C GLN A 121 23.15 -2.07 4.81
N ALA A 122 23.89 -2.10 3.70
CA ALA A 122 23.37 -2.47 2.38
C ALA A 122 22.56 -3.78 2.36
N ALA A 123 23.02 -4.82 3.06
CA ALA A 123 22.29 -6.09 3.13
C ALA A 123 20.92 -5.94 3.80
N ARG A 124 20.83 -5.19 4.91
CA ARG A 124 19.57 -4.94 5.63
C ARG A 124 18.64 -4.06 4.79
N PHE A 125 19.20 -3.04 4.15
CA PHE A 125 18.46 -2.17 3.24
C PHE A 125 17.81 -2.95 2.11
N TRP A 126 18.57 -3.77 1.37
CA TRP A 126 18.03 -4.48 0.21
C TRP A 126 17.02 -5.58 0.59
N VAL A 127 17.16 -6.19 1.77
CA VAL A 127 16.14 -7.10 2.32
C VAL A 127 14.86 -6.32 2.65
N PHE A 128 14.98 -5.20 3.35
CA PHE A 128 13.85 -4.33 3.67
C PHE A 128 13.16 -3.80 2.40
N ALA A 129 13.94 -3.32 1.43
CA ALA A 129 13.48 -2.83 0.14
C ALA A 129 12.74 -3.91 -0.65
N SER A 130 13.27 -5.14 -0.69
CA SER A 130 12.60 -6.27 -1.36
C SER A 130 11.25 -6.60 -0.69
N TRP A 131 11.22 -6.59 0.65
CA TRP A 131 9.98 -6.78 1.39
C TRP A 131 8.98 -5.65 1.11
N LEU A 132 9.40 -4.39 1.17
CA LEU A 132 8.55 -3.23 0.93
C LEU A 132 7.94 -3.28 -0.49
N THR A 133 8.80 -3.42 -1.50
CA THR A 133 8.41 -3.36 -2.92
C THR A 133 7.60 -4.55 -3.38
N ILE A 134 7.90 -5.77 -2.93
CA ILE A 134 7.25 -6.99 -3.42
C ILE A 134 6.19 -7.48 -2.45
N GLY A 135 6.56 -7.66 -1.18
CA GLY A 135 5.72 -8.28 -0.16
C GLY A 135 4.64 -7.34 0.36
N ASN A 136 5.05 -6.18 0.87
CA ASN A 136 4.14 -5.20 1.46
C ASN A 136 3.15 -4.67 0.43
N SER A 137 3.62 -4.25 -0.75
CA SER A 137 2.75 -3.78 -1.84
C SER A 137 1.71 -4.83 -2.26
N LEU A 138 2.06 -6.11 -2.35
CA LEU A 138 1.10 -7.18 -2.66
C LEU A 138 0.03 -7.30 -1.58
N LEU A 139 0.45 -7.28 -0.32
CA LEU A 139 -0.46 -7.36 0.82
C LEU A 139 -1.38 -6.14 0.85
N GLU A 140 -0.88 -4.95 0.55
CA GLU A 140 -1.68 -3.74 0.49
C GLU A 140 -2.69 -3.76 -0.65
N GLU A 141 -2.30 -4.19 -1.86
CA GLU A 141 -3.26 -4.38 -2.95
C GLU A 141 -4.36 -5.41 -2.60
N PHE A 142 -3.97 -6.48 -1.92
CA PHE A 142 -4.92 -7.46 -1.41
C PHE A 142 -5.88 -6.88 -0.36
N VAL A 143 -5.38 -6.04 0.54
CA VAL A 143 -6.21 -5.38 1.57
C VAL A 143 -7.11 -4.33 0.95
N PHE A 144 -6.56 -3.34 0.26
CA PHE A 144 -7.33 -2.17 -0.15
C PHE A 144 -8.19 -2.47 -1.38
N ARG A 145 -7.67 -3.20 -2.37
CA ARG A 145 -8.41 -3.47 -3.60
C ARG A 145 -9.27 -4.73 -3.49
N TRP A 146 -8.70 -5.83 -3.01
CA TRP A 146 -9.51 -7.05 -2.90
C TRP A 146 -10.45 -7.00 -1.69
N PHE A 147 -9.98 -6.67 -0.49
CA PHE A 147 -10.81 -6.72 0.72
C PHE A 147 -11.71 -5.48 0.91
N VAL A 148 -11.13 -4.27 0.99
CA VAL A 148 -11.87 -3.03 1.28
C VAL A 148 -12.87 -2.70 0.17
N ASP A 149 -12.45 -2.62 -1.11
CA ASP A 149 -13.40 -2.33 -2.21
C ASP A 149 -14.55 -3.34 -2.24
N SER A 150 -14.26 -4.63 -2.13
CA SER A 150 -15.28 -5.67 -2.20
C SER A 150 -16.29 -5.56 -1.06
N ARG A 151 -15.83 -5.24 0.16
CA ARG A 151 -16.71 -5.03 1.31
C ARG A 151 -17.59 -3.79 1.13
N LEU A 152 -17.03 -2.68 0.66
CA LEU A 152 -17.79 -1.47 0.34
C LEU A 152 -18.90 -1.75 -0.69
N ARG A 153 -18.62 -2.58 -1.70
CA ARG A 153 -19.63 -2.99 -2.70
C ARG A 153 -20.74 -3.85 -2.13
N VAL A 154 -20.42 -4.84 -1.29
CA VAL A 154 -21.45 -5.69 -0.67
C VAL A 154 -22.31 -4.90 0.33
N LEU A 155 -21.78 -3.81 0.89
CA LEU A 155 -22.54 -2.85 1.68
C LEU A 155 -23.44 -1.92 0.83
N GLY A 156 -23.46 -2.09 -0.49
CA GLY A 156 -24.37 -1.41 -1.41
C GLY A 156 -23.78 -0.18 -2.10
N LEU A 157 -22.48 0.11 -1.93
CA LEU A 157 -21.86 1.25 -2.59
C LEU A 157 -21.50 0.92 -4.05
N PRO A 158 -21.89 1.76 -5.03
CA PRO A 158 -21.47 1.60 -6.41
C PRO A 158 -19.96 1.87 -6.55
N PHE A 159 -19.35 1.31 -7.61
CA PHE A 159 -17.91 1.43 -7.86
C PHE A 159 -17.38 2.87 -7.85
N ILE A 160 -18.16 3.82 -8.39
CA ILE A 160 -17.78 5.24 -8.46
C ILE A 160 -17.61 5.87 -7.07
N ILE A 161 -18.19 5.27 -6.03
CA ILE A 161 -18.07 5.68 -4.62
C ILE A 161 -17.07 4.79 -3.89
N ALA A 162 -17.12 3.47 -4.08
CA ALA A 162 -16.26 2.53 -3.38
C ALA A 162 -14.76 2.75 -3.69
N ILE A 163 -14.43 3.04 -4.96
CA ILE A 163 -13.04 3.25 -5.40
C ILE A 163 -12.40 4.47 -4.69
N PRO A 164 -13.00 5.68 -4.74
CA PRO A 164 -12.46 6.83 -4.01
C PRO A 164 -12.37 6.61 -2.50
N ILE A 165 -13.35 5.95 -1.87
CA ILE A 165 -13.31 5.69 -0.42
C ILE A 165 -12.13 4.78 -0.06
N SER A 166 -11.93 3.71 -0.81
CA SER A 166 -10.80 2.80 -0.56
C SER A 166 -9.45 3.48 -0.80
N ALA A 167 -9.32 4.25 -1.89
CA ALA A 167 -8.13 5.06 -2.14
C ALA A 167 -7.89 6.08 -1.01
N LEU A 168 -8.95 6.68 -0.45
CA LEU A 168 -8.84 7.61 0.67
C LEU A 168 -8.36 6.91 1.96
N ILE A 169 -8.94 5.75 2.31
CA ILE A 169 -8.50 4.95 3.46
C ILE A 169 -7.02 4.55 3.32
N PHE A 170 -6.62 4.15 2.12
CA PHE A 170 -5.22 3.89 1.79
C PHE A 170 -4.34 5.14 1.97
N THR A 171 -4.82 6.31 1.56
CA THR A 171 -4.05 7.56 1.63
C THR A 171 -3.91 8.09 3.06
N ILE A 172 -4.92 7.95 3.91
CA ILE A 172 -4.92 8.55 5.26
C ILE A 172 -3.71 8.10 6.10
N HIS A 173 -3.37 6.81 6.10
CA HIS A 173 -2.20 6.36 6.86
C HIS A 173 -0.88 6.80 6.21
N HIS A 174 -0.84 6.97 4.89
CA HIS A 174 0.31 7.55 4.20
C HIS A 174 0.49 9.03 4.56
N VAL A 175 -0.58 9.80 4.73
CA VAL A 175 -0.50 11.19 5.22
C VAL A 175 0.21 11.22 6.58
N ILE A 176 -0.14 10.32 7.49
CA ILE A 176 0.46 10.22 8.84
C ILE A 176 1.96 9.90 8.75
N VAL A 177 2.33 8.96 7.86
CA VAL A 177 3.74 8.58 7.64
C VAL A 177 4.52 9.73 7.01
N LEU A 178 4.00 10.33 5.93
CA LEU A 178 4.67 11.43 5.24
C LEU A 178 4.86 12.64 6.15
N ALA A 179 3.84 12.98 6.95
CA ALA A 179 3.92 14.13 7.85
C ALA A 179 4.94 13.95 8.97
N ALA A 180 5.34 12.71 9.28
CA ALA A 180 6.36 12.45 10.30
C ALA A 180 7.76 12.82 9.83
N PHE A 181 7.99 12.86 8.51
CA PHE A 181 9.32 13.03 7.92
C PHE A 181 9.45 14.28 7.05
N PHE A 182 8.35 14.82 6.53
CA PHE A 182 8.39 15.88 5.53
C PHE A 182 7.47 17.06 5.85
N ASP A 183 7.78 18.20 5.26
CA ASP A 183 6.94 19.40 5.33
C ASP A 183 5.59 19.23 4.63
N LEU A 184 4.67 20.17 4.87
CA LEU A 184 3.31 20.14 4.33
C LEU A 184 3.26 20.07 2.79
N ARG A 185 4.20 20.68 2.07
CA ARG A 185 4.21 20.67 0.61
C ARG A 185 4.41 19.25 0.10
N ILE A 186 5.38 18.53 0.66
CA ILE A 186 5.68 17.14 0.29
C ILE A 186 4.56 16.21 0.76
N VAL A 187 4.01 16.43 1.95
CA VAL A 187 2.84 15.68 2.43
C VAL A 187 1.68 15.80 1.44
N LEU A 188 1.36 17.00 0.96
CA LEU A 188 0.25 17.22 0.02
C LEU A 188 0.52 16.56 -1.34
N ILE A 189 1.71 16.77 -1.92
CA ILE A 189 2.06 16.19 -3.24
C ILE A 189 2.12 14.66 -3.15
N GLY A 190 2.80 14.13 -2.14
CA GLY A 190 2.92 12.69 -1.90
C GLY A 190 1.57 12.04 -1.65
N SER A 191 0.72 12.64 -0.81
CA SER A 191 -0.63 12.11 -0.53
C SER A 191 -1.53 12.17 -1.76
N ALA A 192 -1.43 13.22 -2.58
CA ALA A 192 -2.14 13.27 -3.86
C ALA A 192 -1.68 12.15 -4.80
N GLY A 193 -0.37 11.90 -4.87
CA GLY A 193 0.21 10.79 -5.62
C GLY A 193 -0.29 9.42 -5.15
N VAL A 194 -0.26 9.16 -3.83
CA VAL A 194 -0.78 7.93 -3.20
C VAL A 194 -2.27 7.74 -3.50
N PHE A 195 -3.06 8.81 -3.39
CA PHE A 195 -4.49 8.76 -3.69
C PHE A 195 -4.74 8.41 -5.16
N ILE A 196 -4.07 9.09 -6.09
CA ILE A 196 -4.18 8.83 -7.53
C ILE A 196 -3.72 7.40 -7.86
N GLY A 197 -2.60 6.94 -7.30
CA GLY A 197 -2.15 5.55 -7.42
C GLY A 197 -3.23 4.56 -6.97
N GLY A 198 -3.83 4.81 -5.80
CA GLY A 198 -4.92 4.00 -5.28
C GLY A 198 -6.16 3.97 -6.19
N LEU A 199 -6.50 5.09 -6.83
CA LEU A 199 -7.57 5.13 -7.84
C LEU A 199 -7.21 4.29 -9.07
N ILE A 200 -5.99 4.44 -9.59
CA ILE A 200 -5.50 3.70 -10.77
C ILE A 200 -5.50 2.21 -10.51
N TRP A 201 -4.99 1.75 -9.37
CA TRP A 201 -4.92 0.32 -9.05
C TRP A 201 -6.31 -0.28 -8.79
N SER A 202 -7.23 0.46 -8.17
CA SER A 202 -8.64 0.03 -8.04
C SER A 202 -9.34 -0.08 -9.38
N ALA A 203 -9.10 0.89 -10.29
CA ALA A 203 -9.64 0.83 -11.64
C ALA A 203 -9.05 -0.36 -12.41
N THR A 204 -7.75 -0.61 -12.25
CA THR A 204 -7.04 -1.74 -12.86
C THR A 204 -7.59 -3.09 -12.39
N LEU A 205 -7.88 -3.24 -11.10
CA LEU A 205 -8.57 -4.41 -10.56
C LEU A 205 -9.91 -4.64 -11.29
N ARG A 206 -10.67 -3.57 -11.56
CA ARG A 206 -11.95 -3.68 -12.26
C ARG A 206 -11.80 -4.13 -13.71
N PHE A 207 -10.84 -3.57 -14.44
CA PHE A 207 -10.63 -3.90 -15.86
C PHE A 207 -10.06 -5.30 -16.07
N THR A 208 -9.22 -5.76 -15.15
CA THR A 208 -8.50 -7.04 -15.28
C THR A 208 -9.10 -8.16 -14.42
N SER A 209 -10.02 -7.82 -13.51
CA SER A 209 -10.56 -8.73 -12.49
C SER A 209 -9.46 -9.42 -11.68
N SER A 210 -8.33 -8.74 -11.48
CA SER A 210 -7.19 -9.24 -10.71
C SER A 210 -6.40 -8.11 -10.06
N VAL A 211 -5.83 -8.39 -8.88
CA VAL A 211 -4.93 -7.46 -8.19
C VAL A 211 -3.52 -7.44 -8.78
N ILE A 212 -3.15 -8.46 -9.57
CA ILE A 212 -1.78 -8.65 -10.06
C ILE A 212 -1.25 -7.46 -10.88
N PRO A 213 -1.99 -6.90 -11.86
CA PRO A 213 -1.51 -5.76 -12.62
C PRO A 213 -1.33 -4.49 -11.77
N GLY A 214 -2.26 -4.26 -10.83
CA GLY A 214 -2.15 -3.16 -9.87
C GLY A 214 -0.94 -3.33 -8.97
N TRP A 215 -0.70 -4.55 -8.48
CA TRP A 215 0.48 -4.90 -7.70
C TRP A 215 1.79 -4.70 -8.45
N ILE A 216 1.89 -5.11 -9.72
CA ILE A 216 3.09 -4.87 -10.52
C ILE A 216 3.37 -3.37 -10.64
N SER A 217 2.32 -2.57 -10.90
CA SER A 217 2.42 -1.12 -10.95
C SER A 217 2.90 -0.54 -9.61
N HIS A 218 2.25 -0.94 -8.52
CA HIS A 218 2.56 -0.51 -7.15
C HIS A 218 4.00 -0.88 -6.77
N ALA A 219 4.44 -2.12 -7.02
CA ALA A 219 5.80 -2.57 -6.74
C ALA A 219 6.87 -1.73 -7.48
N LEU A 220 6.60 -1.31 -8.72
CA LEU A 220 7.49 -0.42 -9.47
C LEU A 220 7.49 1.01 -8.92
N VAL A 221 6.37 1.50 -8.41
CA VAL A 221 6.28 2.79 -7.72
C VAL A 221 7.05 2.75 -6.40
N ASP A 222 6.90 1.70 -5.60
CA ASP A 222 7.68 1.51 -4.38
C ASP A 222 9.18 1.37 -4.70
N LEU A 223 9.52 0.70 -5.79
CA LEU A 223 10.90 0.59 -6.24
C LEU A 223 11.49 1.97 -6.57
N ALA A 224 10.72 2.88 -7.14
CA ALA A 224 11.15 4.26 -7.35
C ALA A 224 11.48 4.98 -6.03
N ILE A 225 10.66 4.79 -5.00
CA ILE A 225 10.91 5.34 -3.65
C ILE A 225 12.15 4.69 -3.02
N VAL A 226 12.34 3.37 -3.18
CA VAL A 226 13.54 2.65 -2.73
C VAL A 226 14.80 3.17 -3.44
N ILE A 227 14.76 3.42 -4.74
CA ILE A 227 15.88 3.99 -5.51
C ILE A 227 16.28 5.34 -4.93
N ILE A 228 15.30 6.19 -4.61
CA ILE A 228 15.55 7.47 -3.94
C ILE A 228 16.25 7.23 -2.59
N GLY A 229 15.70 6.37 -1.73
CA GLY A 229 16.30 6.04 -0.43
C GLY A 229 17.72 5.46 -0.53
N ALA A 230 17.99 4.61 -1.53
CA ALA A 230 19.31 4.05 -1.79
C ALA A 230 20.32 5.12 -2.20
N SER A 231 19.90 6.08 -3.03
CA SER A 231 20.74 7.21 -3.44
C SER A 231 21.08 8.14 -2.27
N MET A 232 20.13 8.34 -1.34
CA MET A 232 20.34 9.14 -0.14
C MET A 232 21.35 8.50 0.81
N LEU A 233 21.38 7.17 0.89
CA LEU A 233 22.35 6.40 1.67
C LEU A 233 23.69 6.16 0.94
N GLY A 234 23.82 6.58 -0.32
CA GLY A 234 25.04 6.40 -1.12
C GLY A 234 25.29 4.97 -1.59
N PHE A 235 24.26 4.13 -1.70
CA PHE A 235 24.38 2.78 -2.27
C PHE A 235 24.39 2.75 -3.80
N ILE A 236 23.88 3.79 -4.44
CA ILE A 236 23.83 3.98 -5.90
C ILE A 236 24.14 5.42 -6.28
#